data_AF-A0A1G3CF46-F1
#
_entry.id   AF-A0A1G3CF46-F1
#
_cell.length_a   1.000
_cell.length_b   1.000
_cell.length_c   1.000
_cell.angle_alpha   90.00
_cell.angle_beta   90.00
_cell.angle_gamma   90.00
#
_symmetry.space_group_name_H-M   'P 1'
#
loop_
_entity.id
_entity.type
_entity.pdbx_description
1 polymer ?
#
loop_
_entity_poly.entity_id
_entity_poly.type
_entity_poly.pdbx_seq_one_letter_code
_entity_poly.pdbx_strand_id
1 'polypeptide(L)'
;MLNYSCIIFNLQVKKPSINPPNNIVEKFMIRRPAVAGSFYSGDANQLKSDIEGFVVRDCKKQAVLGIVSPHAGYVYSGRVAGNLYSRIKIPDTVVILAPNHTGYGVPYSIWPAGLWRTPLGDVEVDEKIVD
;
A
#
# COMPACT_ATOMS: atom_id res chain seq x y z
N MET A 1 18.82 -2.01 -5.56
CA MET A 1 17.73 -2.02 -4.55
C MET A 1 16.78 -0.91 -4.92
N LEU A 2 15.59 -1.23 -5.45
CA LEU A 2 14.64 -0.22 -5.91
C LEU A 2 13.80 0.26 -4.72
N ASN A 3 14.11 1.44 -4.19
CA ASN A 3 13.35 2.07 -3.11
C ASN A 3 12.11 2.78 -3.68
N TYR A 4 11.09 2.01 -4.07
CA TYR A 4 9.79 2.61 -4.36
C TYR A 4 9.07 2.88 -3.03
N SER A 5 9.13 4.13 -2.56
CA SER A 5 8.31 4.60 -1.43
C SER A 5 6.87 4.82 -1.89
N CYS A 6 6.14 3.73 -2.12
CA CYS A 6 4.68 3.77 -2.23
C CYS A 6 4.11 3.44 -0.85
N ILE A 7 3.46 4.42 -0.22
CA ILE A 7 2.58 4.14 0.91
C ILE A 7 1.32 3.51 0.32
N ILE A 8 1.16 2.20 0.55
CA ILE A 8 -0.11 1.52 0.31
C ILE A 8 -1.02 1.87 1.48
N PHE A 9 -2.09 2.61 1.20
CA PHE A 9 -3.32 2.51 1.99
C PHE A 9 -4.29 1.64 1.20
N ASN A 10 -4.23 0.34 1.43
CA ASN A 10 -5.38 -0.53 1.25
C ASN A 10 -5.58 -1.27 2.57
N LEU A 11 -6.55 -0.78 3.35
CA LEU A 11 -6.96 -1.37 4.61
C LEU A 11 -8.32 -2.03 4.37
N GLN A 12 -8.30 -3.05 3.52
CA GLN A 12 -9.29 -4.11 3.54
C GLN A 12 -8.53 -5.43 3.51
N VAL A 13 -8.34 -5.99 4.70
CA VAL A 13 -7.94 -7.38 4.89
C VAL A 13 -9.05 -8.24 4.27
N LYS A 14 -8.85 -8.76 3.06
CA LYS A 14 -9.63 -9.92 2.62
C LYS A 14 -9.32 -11.05 3.61
N LYS A 15 -10.37 -11.66 4.19
CA LYS A 15 -10.20 -12.90 4.97
C LYS A 15 -9.44 -13.90 4.11
N PRO A 16 -8.39 -14.57 4.62
CA PRO A 16 -7.69 -15.59 3.86
C PRO A 16 -8.70 -16.69 3.50
N SER A 17 -8.80 -17.02 2.20
CA SER A 17 -9.45 -18.24 1.76
C SER A 17 -8.59 -19.41 2.21
N ILE A 18 -9.06 -20.11 3.25
CA ILE A 18 -8.41 -21.30 3.78
C ILE A 18 -8.75 -22.46 2.85
N ASN A 19 -7.89 -22.72 1.87
CA ASN A 19 -7.63 -24.04 1.29
C ASN A 19 -6.52 -23.90 0.23
N PRO A 20 -5.27 -24.30 0.52
CA PRO A 20 -4.27 -24.43 -0.53
C PRO A 20 -4.54 -25.72 -1.32
N PRO A 21 -4.68 -25.70 -2.65
CA PRO A 21 -4.55 -26.91 -3.44
C PRO A 21 -3.11 -27.43 -3.31
N ASN A 22 -3.00 -28.73 -3.08
CA ASN A 22 -1.75 -29.47 -3.03
C ASN A 22 -0.95 -29.31 -4.33
N ASN A 23 0.37 -29.21 -4.14
CA ASN A 23 1.48 -29.33 -5.10
C ASN A 23 2.04 -28.05 -5.74
N ILE A 24 3.36 -27.95 -5.55
CA ILE A 24 4.33 -27.00 -6.10
C ILE A 24 4.37 -25.68 -5.33
N VAL A 25 5.43 -25.53 -4.53
CA VAL A 25 5.85 -24.27 -3.89
C VAL A 25 6.27 -23.32 -5.01
N GLU A 26 5.32 -22.74 -5.73
CA GLU A 26 5.59 -21.52 -6.46
C GLU A 26 6.00 -20.48 -5.42
N LYS A 27 7.26 -20.09 -5.51
CA LYS A 27 7.85 -19.05 -4.69
C LYS A 27 7.11 -17.75 -5.00
N PHE A 28 6.03 -17.47 -4.27
CA PHE A 28 5.28 -16.22 -4.41
C PHE A 28 6.26 -15.05 -4.43
N MET A 29 6.18 -14.23 -5.48
CA MET A 29 6.99 -13.03 -5.59
C MET A 29 6.49 -12.03 -4.54
N ILE A 30 7.21 -11.94 -3.40
CA ILE A 30 6.82 -11.04 -2.30
C ILE A 30 7.71 -9.80 -2.32
N ARG A 31 7.10 -8.64 -2.59
CA ARG A 31 7.73 -7.33 -2.41
C ARG A 31 7.69 -6.94 -0.93
N ARG A 32 8.85 -6.89 -0.29
CA ARG A 32 8.99 -6.44 1.11
C ARG A 32 8.93 -4.91 1.21
N PRO A 33 8.49 -4.35 2.35
CA PRO A 33 8.46 -2.91 2.54
C PRO A 33 9.90 -2.36 2.58
N ALA A 34 10.18 -1.35 1.75
CA ALA A 34 11.53 -0.78 1.65
C ALA A 34 11.86 0.24 2.76
N VAL A 35 10.83 0.82 3.40
CA VAL A 35 10.97 1.96 4.33
C VAL A 35 10.20 1.80 5.65
N ALA A 36 9.73 0.57 5.93
CA ALA A 36 9.19 0.24 7.25
C ALA A 36 10.30 0.36 8.31
N GLY A 37 10.01 1.04 9.41
CA GLY A 37 10.98 1.37 10.46
C GLY A 37 11.72 2.69 10.24
N SER A 38 11.58 3.34 9.07
CA SER A 38 12.18 4.66 8.81
C SER A 38 11.15 5.72 8.46
N PHE A 39 10.25 5.45 7.51
CA PHE A 39 9.21 6.41 7.09
C PHE A 39 7.92 6.26 7.90
N TYR A 40 7.65 5.06 8.37
CA TYR A 40 6.51 4.69 9.20
C TYR A 40 6.90 3.51 10.09
N SER A 41 6.16 3.24 11.16
CA SER A 41 6.49 2.15 12.06
C SER A 41 6.53 0.80 11.35
N GLY A 42 7.60 0.02 11.62
CA GLY A 42 7.68 -1.37 11.17
C GLY A 42 6.87 -2.34 12.05
N ASP A 43 6.43 -1.90 13.22
CA ASP A 43 5.54 -2.65 14.10
C ASP A 43 4.07 -2.42 13.72
N ALA A 44 3.31 -3.51 13.58
CA ALA A 44 1.93 -3.47 13.12
C ALA A 44 1.00 -2.70 14.08
N ASN A 45 1.19 -2.87 15.39
CA ASN A 45 0.33 -2.25 16.40
C ASN A 45 0.58 -0.75 16.47
N GLN A 46 1.85 -0.35 16.49
CA GLN A 46 2.23 1.05 16.48
C GLN A 46 1.79 1.73 15.18
N LEU A 47 2.00 1.09 14.03
CA LEU A 47 1.56 1.63 12.73
C LEU A 47 0.04 1.86 12.71
N LYS A 48 -0.74 0.91 13.25
CA LYS A 48 -2.20 1.05 13.37
C LYS A 48 -2.57 2.23 14.26
N SER A 49 -1.93 2.37 15.42
CA SER A 49 -2.12 3.49 16.34
C SER A 49 -1.80 4.84 15.67
N ASP A 50 -0.68 4.92 14.94
CA ASP A 50 -0.30 6.12 14.20
C ASP A 50 -1.38 6.51 13.18
N ILE A 51 -1.85 5.54 12.38
CA ILE A 51 -2.91 5.75 11.38
C ILE A 51 -4.21 6.21 12.04
N GLU A 52 -4.61 5.58 13.14
CA GLU A 52 -5.81 5.99 13.91
C GLU A 52 -5.71 7.43 14.40
N GLY A 53 -4.51 7.92 14.72
CA GLY A 53 -4.25 9.32 15.07
C GLY A 53 -4.28 10.31 13.89
N PHE A 54 -4.23 9.81 12.65
CA PHE A 54 -4.25 10.63 11.43
C PHE A 54 -5.62 10.70 10.77
N VAL A 55 -6.45 9.66 10.91
CA VAL A 55 -7.76 9.59 10.25
C VAL A 55 -8.77 10.54 10.92
N VAL A 56 -9.56 11.21 10.09
CA VAL A 56 -10.72 11.99 10.50
C VAL A 56 -11.95 11.09 10.50
N ARG A 57 -12.66 11.03 11.62
CA ARG A 57 -13.94 10.30 11.78
C ARG A 57 -15.11 11.15 11.29
N ASP A 58 -16.25 10.50 11.03
CA ASP A 58 -17.53 11.15 10.71
C ASP A 58 -17.51 12.09 9.50
N CYS A 59 -16.64 11.82 8.52
CA CYS A 59 -16.58 12.55 7.27
C CYS A 59 -17.33 11.81 6.15
N LYS A 60 -17.98 12.59 5.27
CA LYS A 60 -18.66 12.05 4.08
C LYS A 60 -17.61 11.51 3.11
N LYS A 61 -17.72 10.22 2.78
CA LYS A 61 -16.85 9.58 1.78
C LYS A 61 -17.37 9.78 0.36
N GLN A 62 -16.49 10.16 -0.55
CA GLN A 62 -16.77 10.35 -1.97
C GLN A 62 -16.13 9.23 -2.80
N ALA A 63 -16.85 8.75 -3.82
CA ALA A 63 -16.22 7.98 -4.87
C ALA A 63 -15.43 8.93 -5.75
N VAL A 64 -14.17 8.58 -6.06
CA VAL A 64 -13.25 9.40 -6.84
C VAL A 64 -12.57 8.53 -7.88
N LEU A 65 -12.19 9.12 -9.01
CA LEU A 65 -11.40 8.43 -10.04
C LEU A 65 -9.91 8.34 -9.66
N GLY A 66 -9.42 9.28 -8.86
CA GLY A 66 -8.02 9.33 -8.44
C GLY A 66 -7.79 10.37 -7.34
N ILE A 67 -6.63 10.26 -6.71
CA ILE A 67 -6.17 11.18 -5.66
C ILE A 67 -4.67 11.46 -5.84
N VAL A 68 -4.19 12.54 -5.24
CA VAL A 68 -2.76 12.80 -5.04
C VAL A 68 -2.50 12.83 -3.54
N SER A 69 -1.67 11.91 -3.04
CA SER A 69 -1.31 11.81 -1.64
C SER A 69 0.18 12.13 -1.45
N PRO A 70 0.58 12.85 -0.38
CA PRO A 70 1.99 13.00 -0.05
C PRO A 70 2.60 11.65 0.33
N HIS A 71 3.92 11.51 0.16
CA HIS A 71 4.65 10.27 0.45
C HIS A 71 5.93 10.42 1.31
N ALA A 72 6.09 11.57 1.98
CA ALA A 72 7.13 11.72 3.01
C ALA A 72 6.83 10.83 4.23
N GLY A 73 7.78 10.68 5.14
CA GLY A 73 7.56 9.94 6.40
C GLY A 73 6.33 10.45 7.18
N TYR A 74 5.65 9.55 7.89
CA TYR A 74 4.36 9.79 8.55
C TYR A 74 4.39 10.92 9.58
N VAL A 75 5.54 11.13 10.23
CA VAL A 75 5.74 12.27 11.14
C VAL A 75 5.51 13.62 10.44
N TYR A 76 5.76 13.71 9.13
CA TYR A 76 5.58 14.93 8.35
C TYR A 76 4.27 14.94 7.56
N SER A 77 3.87 13.81 6.98
CA SER A 77 2.79 13.74 5.99
C SER A 77 1.53 13.02 6.46
N GLY A 78 1.61 12.29 7.58
CA GLY A 78 0.60 11.32 8.00
C GLY A 78 -0.79 11.94 8.17
N ARG A 79 -0.88 13.11 8.82
CA ARG A 79 -2.15 13.84 9.00
C ARG A 79 -2.78 14.31 7.69
N VAL A 80 -1.97 14.72 6.71
CA VAL A 80 -2.45 15.16 5.40
C VAL A 80 -2.99 13.97 4.61
N ALA A 81 -2.24 12.87 4.57
CA ALA A 81 -2.69 11.62 3.95
C ALA A 81 -3.95 11.08 4.65
N GLY A 82 -3.97 11.02 5.98
CA GLY A 82 -5.12 10.57 6.76
C GLY A 82 -6.39 11.38 6.49
N ASN A 83 -6.27 12.71 6.37
CA ASN A 83 -7.39 13.58 6.01
C ASN A 83 -7.99 13.23 4.63
N LEU A 84 -7.13 13.00 3.63
CA LEU A 84 -7.50 12.62 2.27
C LEU A 84 -8.18 11.23 2.26
N TYR A 85 -7.53 10.21 2.80
CA TYR A 85 -8.05 8.83 2.79
C TYR A 85 -9.34 8.68 3.60
N SER A 86 -9.53 9.47 4.65
CA SER A 86 -10.79 9.50 5.41
C SER A 86 -12.00 9.88 4.55
N ARG A 87 -11.80 10.72 3.52
CA ARG A 87 -12.88 11.34 2.72
C ARG A 87 -13.18 10.62 1.41
N ILE A 88 -12.50 9.51 1.12
CA ILE A 88 -12.72 8.76 -0.12
C ILE A 88 -13.24 7.36 0.16
N LYS A 89 -13.97 6.81 -0.82
CA LYS A 89 -14.23 5.37 -0.91
C LYS A 89 -13.05 4.74 -1.65
N ILE A 90 -12.31 3.89 -0.95
CA ILE A 90 -11.21 3.12 -1.55
C ILE A 90 -11.85 1.91 -2.26
N PRO A 91 -11.65 1.74 -3.58
CA PRO A 91 -12.14 0.57 -4.31
C PRO A 91 -11.30 -0.68 -3.98
N ASP A 92 -11.81 -1.85 -4.35
CA ASP A 92 -11.13 -3.14 -4.12
C ASP A 92 -9.76 -3.20 -4.82
N THR A 93 -9.67 -2.61 -6.02
CA THR A 93 -8.42 -2.51 -6.80
C THR A 93 -8.03 -1.05 -7.02
N VAL A 94 -6.77 -0.73 -6.78
CA VAL A 94 -6.17 0.61 -6.99
C VAL A 94 -4.90 0.51 -7.83
N VAL A 95 -4.67 1.50 -8.68
CA VAL A 95 -3.39 1.68 -9.38
C VAL A 95 -2.59 2.75 -8.66
N ILE A 96 -1.38 2.42 -8.23
CA ILE A 96 -0.47 3.36 -7.55
C ILE A 96 0.63 3.77 -8.51
N LEU A 97 0.62 5.04 -8.90
CA LEU A 97 1.68 5.65 -9.69
C LEU A 97 2.64 6.39 -8.76
N ALA A 98 3.93 6.08 -8.83
CA ALA A 98 4.94 6.73 -8.01
C ALA A 98 6.19 7.08 -8.80
N PRO A 99 6.82 8.23 -8.50
CA PRO A 99 8.07 8.61 -9.14
C PRO A 99 9.21 7.70 -8.71
N ASN A 100 10.18 7.54 -9.60
CA ASN A 100 11.45 6.91 -9.30
C ASN A 100 12.44 7.96 -8.79
N HIS A 101 12.61 8.03 -7.47
CA HIS A 101 13.54 8.98 -6.84
C HIS A 101 15.02 8.61 -6.99
N THR A 102 15.33 7.42 -7.51
CA THR A 102 16.73 7.00 -7.70
C THR A 102 17.34 7.51 -9.00
N GLY A 103 16.51 7.87 -9.98
CA GLY A 103 16.96 8.22 -11.34
C GLY A 103 17.49 7.05 -12.17
N TYR A 104 17.57 5.83 -11.62
CA TYR A 104 18.06 4.64 -12.31
C TYR A 104 16.92 3.75 -12.80
N GLY A 105 17.07 3.15 -13.98
CA GLY A 105 16.15 2.15 -14.51
C GLY A 105 15.52 2.56 -15.83
N VAL A 106 14.37 1.97 -16.15
CA VAL A 106 13.59 2.22 -17.35
C VAL A 106 12.60 3.37 -17.15
N PRO A 107 12.06 3.98 -18.22
CA PRO A 107 11.10 5.10 -18.11
C PRO A 107 9.85 4.77 -17.28
N TYR A 108 9.35 3.54 -17.40
CA TYR A 108 8.19 3.04 -16.66
C TYR A 108 8.41 1.57 -16.28
N SER A 109 7.98 1.18 -15.09
CA SER A 109 8.07 -0.19 -14.61
C SER A 109 6.84 -0.54 -13.79
N ILE A 110 6.35 -1.77 -13.94
CA ILE A 110 5.24 -2.33 -13.16
C ILE A 110 5.74 -3.53 -12.34
N TRP A 111 5.15 -3.75 -11.18
CA TRP A 111 5.39 -4.97 -10.41
C TRP A 111 4.42 -6.06 -10.90
N PRO A 112 4.91 -7.18 -11.46
CA PRO A 112 4.10 -7.97 -12.37
C PRO A 112 3.11 -8.92 -11.69
N ALA A 113 3.43 -9.44 -10.49
CA ALA A 113 2.66 -10.52 -9.87
C ALA A 113 2.93 -10.64 -8.37
N GLY A 114 2.12 -11.46 -7.70
CA GLY A 114 2.34 -11.86 -6.31
C GLY A 114 1.86 -10.84 -5.27
N LEU A 115 2.67 -10.61 -4.23
CA LEU A 115 2.23 -9.93 -3.00
C LEU A 115 3.09 -8.70 -2.68
N TRP A 116 2.43 -7.64 -2.23
CA TRP A 116 3.06 -6.51 -1.56
C TRP A 116 2.88 -6.63 -0.06
N ARG A 117 3.97 -6.90 0.66
CA ARG A 117 3.95 -7.01 2.11
C ARG A 117 3.96 -5.64 2.76
N THR A 118 3.05 -5.44 3.70
CA THR A 118 3.03 -4.30 4.63
C THR A 118 3.13 -4.81 6.07
N PRO A 119 3.45 -3.95 7.06
CA PRO A 119 3.34 -4.35 8.46
C PRO A 119 1.92 -4.75 8.89
N LEU A 120 0.87 -4.33 8.15
CA LEU A 120 -0.53 -4.66 8.44
C LEU A 120 -1.05 -5.89 7.69
N GLY A 121 -0.22 -6.51 6.85
CA GLY A 121 -0.60 -7.68 6.05
C GLY A 121 -0.13 -7.59 4.60
N ASP A 122 -0.39 -8.65 3.86
CA ASP A 122 -0.06 -8.76 2.44
C ASP A 122 -1.22 -8.23 1.58
N VAL A 123 -0.88 -7.57 0.47
CA VAL A 123 -1.81 -7.08 -0.55
C VAL A 123 -1.50 -7.77 -1.88
N GLU A 124 -2.51 -8.36 -2.50
CA GLU A 124 -2.39 -9.04 -3.79
C GLU A 124 -2.24 -8.04 -4.94
N VAL A 125 -1.38 -8.37 -5.90
CA VAL A 125 -1.31 -7.69 -7.19
C VAL A 125 -2.47 -8.16 -8.05
N ASP A 126 -3.20 -7.24 -8.66
CA ASP A 126 -4.22 -7.59 -9.64
C ASP A 126 -3.55 -7.90 -10.98
N GLU A 127 -3.15 -9.16 -11.17
CA GLU A 127 -2.40 -9.62 -12.35
C GLU A 127 -3.19 -9.40 -13.65
N LYS A 128 -4.54 -9.38 -13.60
CA LYS A 128 -5.38 -9.10 -14.78
C LYS A 128 -5.30 -7.65 -15.25
N ILE A 129 -4.94 -6.72 -14.36
CA ILE A 129 -4.74 -5.30 -14.71
C ILE A 129 -3.30 -5.06 -15.18
N VAL A 130 -2.37 -5.93 -14.79
CA VAL A 130 -0.96 -5.85 -15.19
C VAL A 130 -0.77 -6.28 -16.64
N ASP A 131 -1.45 -7.36 -17.06
CA ASP A 131 -1.42 -7.92 -18.42
C ASP A 131 -2.00 -6.97 -19.49
#